data_AF-A0A099I5W8-F1
#
_entry.id   AF-A0A099I5W8-F1
#
_cell.length_a   1.000
_cell.length_b   1.000
_cell.length_c   1.000
_cell.angle_alpha   90.00
_cell.angle_beta   90.00
_cell.angle_gamma   90.00
#
_symmetry.space_group_name_H-M   'P 1'
#
loop_
_entity.id
_entity.type
_entity.pdbx_description
1 polymer ?
#
loop_
_entity_poly.entity_id
_entity_poly.type
_entity_poly.pdbx_seq_one_letter_code
_entity_poly.pdbx_strand_id
1 'polypeptide(L)'
;MMSDRKLATMMLNAVWNEDVRGLRRVLRMGADPNWIFNGYPILIHAVFTRNEKIMMLLIKAGAVQVEEALGFALDRCVGEMIFPLAFLGIVPKEEEVKEEFGPYPSRYCPLDYPLPARA
;
A
#
# COMPACT_ATOMS: atom_id res chain seq x y z
N MET A 1 -2.47 25.21 -6.54
CA MET A 1 -2.61 23.74 -6.35
C MET A 1 -1.26 23.18 -5.94
N MET A 2 -1.22 22.21 -5.02
CA MET A 2 0.03 21.47 -4.78
C MET A 2 0.33 20.58 -5.99
N SER A 3 1.61 20.31 -6.27
CA SER A 3 1.98 19.39 -7.35
C SER A 3 1.68 17.94 -6.96
N ASP A 4 1.33 17.11 -7.94
CA ASP A 4 1.07 15.68 -7.75
C ASP A 4 2.24 14.98 -7.06
N ARG A 5 3.48 15.33 -7.44
CA ARG A 5 4.68 14.81 -6.80
C ARG A 5 4.69 15.06 -5.28
N LYS A 6 4.28 16.24 -4.83
CA LYS A 6 4.24 16.57 -3.40
C LYS A 6 3.15 15.79 -2.68
N LEU A 7 1.97 15.66 -3.28
CA LEU A 7 0.88 14.85 -2.73
C LEU A 7 1.26 13.35 -2.67
N ALA A 8 1.96 12.84 -3.69
CA ALA A 8 2.43 11.46 -3.73
C ALA A 8 3.44 11.16 -2.61
N THR A 9 4.42 12.04 -2.40
CA THR A 9 5.35 11.92 -1.27
C THR A 9 4.63 11.98 0.07
N MET A 10 3.66 12.90 0.23
CA MET A 10 2.86 12.99 1.46
C MET A 10 2.02 11.74 1.70
N MET A 11 1.43 11.15 0.65
CA MET A 11 0.66 9.91 0.73
C MET A 11 1.54 8.73 1.13
N LEU A 12 2.68 8.53 0.47
CA LEU A 12 3.63 7.47 0.81
C LEU A 12 4.07 7.57 2.27
N ASN A 13 4.46 8.77 2.71
CA ASN A 13 4.85 9.00 4.11
C ASN A 13 3.71 8.73 5.09
N ALA A 14 2.48 9.09 4.75
CA ALA A 14 1.32 8.81 5.61
C ALA A 14 1.06 7.30 5.75
N VAL A 15 1.25 6.52 4.68
CA VAL A 15 1.12 5.05 4.71
C VAL A 15 2.21 4.41 5.58
N TRP A 16 3.46 4.79 5.37
CA TRP A 16 4.61 4.20 6.08
C TRP A 16 4.76 4.65 7.53
N ASN A 17 4.30 5.85 7.87
CA ASN A 17 4.26 6.34 9.25
C ASN A 17 2.94 5.99 9.96
N GLU A 18 2.08 5.18 9.33
CA GLU A 18 0.78 4.79 9.87
C GLU A 18 -0.14 5.98 10.24
N ASP A 19 0.04 7.12 9.58
CA ASP A 19 -0.69 8.37 9.84
C ASP A 19 -2.05 8.41 9.10
N VAL A 20 -3.03 7.78 9.74
CA VAL A 20 -4.45 7.78 9.31
C VAL A 20 -4.99 9.21 9.09
N ARG A 21 -4.59 10.20 9.91
CA ARG A 21 -5.10 11.58 9.80
C ARG A 21 -4.44 12.31 8.63
N GLY A 22 -3.14 12.11 8.44
CA GLY A 22 -2.37 12.60 7.30
C GLY A 22 -2.92 12.06 6.00
N LEU A 23 -3.19 10.76 5.92
CA LEU A 23 -3.76 10.14 4.72
C LEU A 23 -5.14 10.72 4.37
N ARG A 24 -6.05 10.87 5.36
CA ARG A 24 -7.36 11.53 5.10
C ARG A 24 -7.19 12.96 4.61
N ARG A 25 -6.18 13.68 5.09
CA ARG A 25 -5.89 15.05 4.64
C ARG A 25 -5.42 15.03 3.19
N VAL A 26 -4.46 14.17 2.84
CA VAL A 26 -3.87 14.13 1.50
C VAL A 26 -4.89 13.69 0.44
N LEU A 27 -5.75 12.70 0.76
CA LEU A 27 -6.84 12.27 -0.11
C LEU A 27 -7.84 13.40 -0.38
N ARG A 28 -8.23 14.18 0.64
CA ARG A 28 -9.09 15.37 0.47
C ARG A 28 -8.46 16.48 -0.37
N MET A 29 -7.13 16.49 -0.49
CA MET A 29 -6.41 17.43 -1.33
C MET A 29 -6.32 16.99 -2.80
N GLY A 30 -6.93 15.85 -3.15
CA GLY A 30 -6.97 15.32 -4.52
C GLY A 30 -5.86 14.32 -4.83
N ALA A 31 -5.21 13.74 -3.82
CA ALA A 31 -4.22 12.69 -4.05
C ALA A 31 -4.87 11.44 -4.64
N ASP A 32 -4.25 10.87 -5.69
CA ASP A 32 -4.75 9.68 -6.36
C ASP A 32 -4.41 8.42 -5.54
N PRO A 33 -5.41 7.63 -5.10
CA PRO A 33 -5.19 6.40 -4.33
C PRO A 33 -4.63 5.24 -5.17
N ASN A 34 -4.38 5.44 -6.47
CA ASN A 34 -3.80 4.44 -7.38
C ASN A 34 -2.35 4.74 -7.78
N TRP A 35 -1.70 5.73 -7.14
CA TRP A 35 -0.30 6.02 -7.41
C TRP A 35 0.63 4.84 -7.15
N ILE A 36 1.66 4.76 -7.99
CA ILE A 36 2.64 3.68 -8.03
C ILE A 36 3.94 4.14 -7.37
N PHE A 37 4.44 3.34 -6.43
CA PHE A 37 5.70 3.54 -5.71
C PHE A 37 6.53 2.26 -5.79
N ASN A 38 7.79 2.38 -6.23
CA ASN A 38 8.67 1.24 -6.53
C ASN A 38 8.01 0.19 -7.45
N GLY A 39 7.20 0.65 -8.41
CA GLY A 39 6.49 -0.24 -9.34
C GLY A 39 5.20 -0.86 -8.81
N TYR A 40 4.84 -0.64 -7.53
CA TYR A 40 3.64 -1.20 -6.90
C TYR A 40 2.61 -0.13 -6.50
N PRO A 41 1.30 -0.40 -6.59
CA PRO A 41 0.25 0.51 -6.10
C PRO A 41 0.40 0.80 -4.60
N ILE A 42 0.08 2.01 -4.17
CA ILE A 42 0.10 2.42 -2.75
C ILE A 42 -0.75 1.51 -1.85
N LEU A 43 -1.78 0.84 -2.41
CA LEU A 43 -2.56 -0.15 -1.68
C LEU A 43 -1.71 -1.35 -1.23
N ILE A 44 -0.77 -1.83 -2.05
CA ILE A 44 0.15 -2.93 -1.67
C ILE A 44 1.06 -2.50 -0.53
N HIS A 45 1.52 -1.25 -0.53
CA HIS A 45 2.30 -0.68 0.58
C HIS A 45 1.49 -0.68 1.88
N ALA A 46 0.20 -0.33 1.83
CA ALA A 46 -0.68 -0.35 2.99
C ALA A 46 -0.94 -1.76 3.54
N VAL A 47 -1.05 -2.77 2.65
CA VAL A 47 -1.14 -4.18 3.07
C VAL A 47 0.17 -4.64 3.70
N PHE A 48 1.31 -4.25 3.13
CA PHE A 48 2.63 -4.57 3.67
C PHE A 48 2.85 -3.98 5.07
N THR A 49 2.43 -2.73 5.32
CA THR A 49 2.49 -2.11 6.65
C THR A 49 1.45 -2.64 7.64
N ARG A 50 0.58 -3.56 7.21
CA ARG A 50 -0.43 -4.24 8.04
C ARG A 50 -1.41 -3.30 8.73
N ASN A 51 -1.64 -2.12 8.16
CA ASN A 51 -2.53 -1.13 8.75
C ASN A 51 -3.91 -1.15 8.08
N GLU A 52 -4.84 -1.89 8.67
CA GLU A 52 -6.20 -2.09 8.14
C GLU A 52 -6.92 -0.76 7.90
N LYS A 53 -6.78 0.21 8.81
CA LYS A 53 -7.45 1.51 8.69
C LYS A 53 -6.96 2.28 7.48
N ILE A 54 -5.66 2.24 7.20
CA ILE A 54 -5.07 2.90 6.04
C ILE A 54 -5.48 2.19 4.75
N MET A 55 -5.37 0.86 4.72
CA MET A 55 -5.82 0.04 3.58
C MET A 55 -7.29 0.34 3.24
N MET A 56 -8.19 0.26 4.23
CA MET A 56 -9.61 0.54 4.03
C MET A 56 -9.91 1.98 3.63
N LEU A 57 -9.05 2.95 4.01
CA LEU A 57 -9.19 4.33 3.53
C LEU A 57 -8.84 4.48 2.07
N LEU A 58 -7.78 3.82 1.60
CA LEU A 58 -7.40 3.83 0.18
C LEU A 58 -8.47 3.17 -0.67
N ILE A 59 -9.00 2.02 -0.24
CA ILE A 59 -10.10 1.33 -0.93
C ILE A 59 -11.33 2.23 -1.03
N LYS A 60 -11.75 2.85 0.09
CA LYS A 60 -12.87 3.81 0.10
C LYS A 60 -12.64 5.04 -0.77
N ALA A 61 -11.38 5.41 -0.99
CA ALA A 61 -11.02 6.52 -1.86
C ALA A 61 -10.99 6.15 -3.35
N GLY A 62 -11.12 4.85 -3.69
CA GLY A 62 -11.14 4.37 -5.08
C GLY A 62 -9.84 3.69 -5.53
N ALA A 63 -9.05 3.12 -4.62
CA ALA A 63 -7.97 2.21 -5.01
C ALA A 63 -8.55 0.94 -5.66
N VAL A 64 -8.05 0.55 -6.84
CA VAL A 64 -8.67 -0.53 -7.64
C VAL A 64 -7.91 -1.86 -7.65
N GLN A 65 -6.64 -1.91 -7.25
CA GLN A 65 -5.84 -3.15 -7.24
C GLN A 65 -6.11 -4.03 -6.00
N VAL A 66 -7.39 -4.21 -5.67
CA VAL A 66 -7.83 -4.93 -4.46
C VAL A 66 -7.70 -6.45 -4.60
N GLU A 67 -7.76 -6.97 -5.83
CA GLU A 67 -7.54 -8.38 -6.16
C GLU A 67 -6.07 -8.77 -5.94
N GLU A 68 -5.15 -7.96 -6.46
CA GLU A 68 -3.71 -8.12 -6.23
C GLU A 68 -3.34 -7.91 -4.76
N ALA A 69 -4.00 -6.97 -4.07
CA ALA A 69 -3.80 -6.76 -2.64
C ALA A 69 -4.18 -8.00 -1.81
N LEU A 70 -5.29 -8.67 -2.13
CA LEU A 70 -5.68 -9.91 -1.46
C LEU A 70 -4.73 -11.06 -1.81
N GLY A 71 -4.35 -11.21 -3.08
CA GLY A 71 -3.37 -12.23 -3.49
C GLY A 71 -2.01 -12.05 -2.79
N PHE A 72 -1.52 -10.82 -2.73
CA PHE A 72 -0.30 -10.47 -1.99
C PHE A 72 -0.40 -10.84 -0.50
N ALA A 73 -1.53 -10.51 0.15
CA ALA A 73 -1.74 -10.82 1.56
C ALA A 73 -1.76 -12.33 1.83
N LEU A 74 -2.39 -13.11 0.93
CA LEU A 74 -2.44 -14.57 1.01
C LEU A 74 -1.04 -15.19 0.84
N ASP A 75 -0.34 -14.83 -0.23
CA ASP A 75 0.99 -15.35 -0.57
C ASP A 75 2.01 -15.14 0.56
N ARG A 76 1.99 -13.96 1.19
CA ARG A 76 2.91 -13.59 2.28
C ARG A 76 2.38 -13.85 3.68
N CYS A 77 1.25 -14.53 3.81
CA CYS A 77 0.60 -14.85 5.09
C CYS A 77 0.40 -13.61 5.99
N VAL A 78 -0.04 -12.49 5.40
CA VAL A 78 -0.38 -11.25 6.12
C VAL A 78 -1.79 -11.37 6.69
N GLY A 79 -1.94 -12.24 7.71
CA GLY A 79 -3.21 -12.65 8.29
C GLY A 79 -4.16 -11.52 8.66
N GLU A 80 -3.62 -10.42 9.20
CA GLU A 80 -4.40 -9.25 9.62
C GLU A 80 -5.10 -8.56 8.43
N MET A 81 -4.53 -8.65 7.23
CA MET A 81 -5.08 -8.02 6.01
C MET A 81 -5.96 -8.97 5.20
N ILE A 82 -5.77 -10.29 5.32
CA ILE A 82 -6.54 -11.31 4.57
C ILE A 82 -8.03 -11.18 4.86
N PHE A 83 -8.45 -11.18 6.13
CA PHE A 83 -9.87 -11.16 6.46
C PHE A 83 -10.58 -9.90 5.96
N PRO A 84 -10.13 -8.67 6.29
CA PRO A 84 -10.80 -7.46 5.82
C PRO A 84 -10.92 -7.39 4.29
N LEU A 85 -9.90 -7.83 3.55
CA LEU A 85 -9.93 -7.86 2.08
C LEU A 85 -10.89 -8.94 1.55
N ALA A 86 -10.86 -10.15 2.11
CA ALA A 86 -11.74 -11.24 1.70
C ALA A 86 -13.23 -10.92 1.93
N PHE A 87 -13.56 -10.20 3.01
CA PHE A 87 -14.94 -9.78 3.32
C PHE A 87 -15.53 -8.80 2.29
N LEU A 88 -14.71 -8.22 1.41
CA LEU A 88 -15.19 -7.42 0.30
C LEU A 88 -15.71 -8.26 -0.88
N GLY A 89 -15.66 -9.60 -0.79
CA GLY A 89 -16.12 -10.51 -1.85
C GLY A 89 -15.22 -10.54 -3.08
N ILE A 90 -13.95 -10.15 -2.92
CA ILE A 90 -12.97 -10.05 -3.99
C ILE A 90 -12.38 -11.43 -4.29
N VAL A 91 -12.12 -11.72 -5.57
CA VAL A 91 -11.34 -12.89 -5.99
C VAL A 91 -9.86 -12.51 -6.00
N PRO A 92 -8.96 -13.23 -5.29
CA PRO A 92 -7.55 -12.88 -5.28
C PRO A 92 -6.90 -13.09 -6.64
N LYS A 93 -5.93 -12.23 -6.96
CA LYS A 93 -5.06 -12.35 -8.12
C LYS A 93 -3.61 -12.21 -7.67
N GLU A 94 -2.69 -12.96 -8.27
CA GLU A 94 -1.27 -12.78 -8.01
C GLU A 94 -0.82 -11.37 -8.44
N GLU A 95 -0.02 -10.72 -7.60
CA GLU A 95 0.64 -9.47 -8.00
C GLU A 95 1.74 -9.74 -9.03
N GLU A 96 1.96 -8.79 -9.93
CA GLU A 96 3.11 -8.83 -10.82
C GLU A 96 4.38 -8.42 -10.07
N VAL A 97 5.31 -9.37 -9.94
CA VAL A 97 6.57 -9.16 -9.23
C VAL A 97 7.60 -8.46 -10.13
N LYS A 98 7.96 -7.22 -9.79
CA LYS A 98 8.95 -6.40 -10.51
C LYS A 98 10.31 -6.45 -9.84
N GLU A 99 11.14 -7.41 -10.24
CA GLU A 99 12.46 -7.69 -9.62
C GLU A 99 13.48 -6.57 -9.70
N GLU A 100 13.33 -5.66 -10.67
CA GLU A 100 14.14 -4.45 -10.82
C GLU A 100 14.12 -3.53 -9.59
N PHE A 101 13.10 -3.64 -8.72
CA PHE A 101 13.00 -2.87 -7.47
C PHE A 101 13.66 -3.56 -6.26
N GLY A 102 14.43 -4.65 -6.46
CA GLY A 102 15.20 -5.33 -5.41
C GLY A 102 14.46 -6.53 -4.80
N PRO A 103 15.02 -7.28 -3.83
CA PRO A 103 14.35 -8.48 -3.29
C PRO A 103 13.17 -8.14 -2.38
N TYR A 104 12.32 -9.13 -2.06
CA TYR A 104 11.40 -9.02 -0.92
C TYR A 104 12.21 -9.07 0.40
N PRO A 105 11.85 -8.27 1.43
CA PRO A 105 10.78 -7.26 1.46
C PRO A 105 11.20 -5.88 0.93
N SER A 106 12.50 -5.64 0.72
CA SER A 106 13.06 -4.32 0.42
C SER A 106 12.39 -3.56 -0.73
N ARG A 107 11.90 -4.24 -1.75
CA ARG A 107 11.26 -3.59 -2.90
C ARG A 107 10.01 -2.78 -2.55
N TYR A 108 9.32 -3.14 -1.46
CA TYR A 108 8.12 -2.44 -1.02
C TYR A 108 8.47 -1.26 -0.11
N CYS A 109 9.68 -1.20 0.43
CA CYS A 109 10.06 -0.18 1.40
C CYS A 109 10.51 1.14 0.74
N PRO A 110 10.32 2.30 1.42
CA PRO A 110 11.03 3.52 1.11
C PRO A 110 12.54 3.27 1.14
N LEU A 111 13.30 3.99 0.31
CA LEU A 111 14.74 3.80 0.16
C LEU A 111 15.51 3.89 1.50
N ASP A 112 15.03 4.72 2.42
CA ASP A 112 15.67 4.97 3.72
C ASP A 112 15.08 4.10 4.86
N TYR A 113 14.25 3.11 4.56
CA TYR A 113 13.61 2.28 5.59
C TYR A 113 14.59 1.27 6.20
N PRO A 114 14.77 1.26 7.53
CA PRO A 114 15.68 0.32 8.18
C PRO A 114 15.02 -1.06 8.24
N LEU A 115 15.33 -1.91 7.25
CA LEU A 115 14.95 -3.32 7.32
C LEU A 115 15.73 -3.99 8.45
N PRO A 116 15.07 -4.74 9.35
CA PRO A 116 15.79 -5.56 10.31
C PRO A 116 16.71 -6.52 9.53
N ALA A 117 17.97 -6.63 9.97
CA ALA A 117 18.88 -7.63 9.45
C ALA A 117 18.18 -9.00 9.58
N ARG A 118 18.09 -9.73 8.46
CA ARG A 118 17.41 -11.02 8.36
C ARG A 118 17.79 -11.90 9.57
N ALA A 119 16.78 -12.37 10.32
CA ALA A 119 16.95 -13.44 11.29
C ALA A 119 17.17 -14.78 10.57
#